data_AF-B0SYM9-F1
#
_entry.id   AF-B0SYM9-F1
#
_cell.length_a   1.000
_cell.length_b   1.000
_cell.length_c   1.000
_cell.angle_alpha   90.00
_cell.angle_beta   90.00
_cell.angle_gamma   90.00
#
_symmetry.space_group_name_H-M   'P 1'
#
loop_
_entity.id
_entity.type
_entity.pdbx_description
1 polymer ?
#
loop_
_entity_poly.entity_id
_entity_poly.type
_entity_poly.pdbx_seq_one_letter_code
_entity_poly.pdbx_strand_id
1 'polypeptide(L)'
;MGLLCAFSPPDGRNPDVSRQGRFVITKTLYPPEILARVRAVDEATRLTAVLLEQSDIKAIRTYREFLRKASGLPTAEAQLEAVNDYVNEHVMFVDDATLYLGADVWAPPITTLMMGGDCEDLALLKSWGLERLGFSRQNLFLMVGVTANTNPPVGHAVLAVRLQGGDFVLLDNTEQRVLTVNESKRFEPIYAVNTFGYWDVDDPSRSRDEVWRQALQVARGQDDR
;
A
#
# COMPACT_ATOMS: atom_id res chain seq x y z
N MET A 1 -7.60 31.42 -21.35
CA MET A 1 -7.82 31.96 -19.99
C MET A 1 -9.10 31.33 -19.45
N GLY A 2 -9.00 30.29 -18.65
CA GLY A 2 -10.14 29.64 -18.00
C GLY A 2 -9.76 29.36 -16.55
N LEU A 3 -10.24 30.20 -15.63
CA LEU A 3 -10.12 30.00 -14.20
C LEU A 3 -11.00 28.80 -13.80
N LEU A 4 -10.39 27.76 -13.25
CA LEU A 4 -11.09 26.76 -12.45
C LEU A 4 -11.40 27.39 -11.08
N CYS A 5 -12.66 27.73 -10.84
CA CYS A 5 -13.12 28.06 -9.49
C CYS A 5 -13.17 26.78 -8.66
N ALA A 6 -12.21 26.61 -7.75
CA ALA A 6 -12.30 25.63 -6.68
C ALA A 6 -13.40 26.07 -5.70
N PHE A 7 -14.44 25.24 -5.54
CA PHE A 7 -15.43 25.43 -4.49
C PHE A 7 -14.81 25.05 -3.15
N SER A 8 -14.53 26.04 -2.29
CA SER A 8 -14.19 25.78 -0.88
C SER A 8 -15.47 25.47 -0.09
N PRO A 9 -15.48 24.42 0.76
CA PRO A 9 -16.59 24.13 1.65
C PRO A 9 -16.88 25.28 2.63
N PRO A 10 -18.14 25.46 3.07
CA PRO A 10 -18.57 26.59 3.90
C PRO A 10 -18.00 26.60 5.33
N ASP A 11 -17.32 25.54 5.76
CA ASP A 11 -16.68 25.44 7.08
C ASP A 11 -15.17 25.76 7.06
N GLY A 12 -14.63 26.17 5.91
CA GLY A 12 -13.22 26.53 5.76
C GLY A 12 -12.25 25.36 5.83
N ARG A 13 -12.73 24.11 5.89
CA ARG A 13 -11.85 22.94 5.77
C ARG A 13 -11.51 22.72 4.31
N ASN A 14 -10.22 22.53 4.03
CA ASN A 14 -9.81 22.03 2.73
C ASN A 14 -10.31 20.57 2.61
N PRO A 15 -11.21 20.25 1.66
CA PRO A 15 -11.76 18.90 1.52
C PRO A 15 -10.67 17.85 1.20
N ASP A 16 -9.52 18.32 0.74
CA ASP A 16 -8.36 17.49 0.45
C ASP A 16 -7.51 17.18 1.70
N VAL A 17 -7.81 17.76 2.87
CA VAL A 17 -7.06 17.53 4.11
C VAL A 17 -7.90 16.77 5.13
N SER A 18 -7.33 15.68 5.64
CA SER A 18 -7.91 14.85 6.70
C SER A 18 -6.89 14.54 7.80
N ARG A 19 -7.33 13.94 8.90
CA ARG A 19 -6.47 13.56 10.03
C ARG A 19 -6.69 12.11 10.43
N GLN A 20 -5.60 11.43 10.76
CA GLN A 20 -5.58 10.08 11.34
C GLN A 20 -4.66 10.09 12.54
N GLY A 21 -5.25 10.23 13.74
CA GLY A 21 -4.50 10.50 14.96
C GLY A 21 -3.56 11.70 14.83
N ARG A 22 -2.25 11.45 14.93
CA ARG A 22 -1.21 12.50 14.81
C ARG A 22 -0.94 12.94 13.37
N PHE A 23 -1.31 12.11 12.39
CA PHE A 23 -0.99 12.36 10.98
C PHE A 23 -1.97 13.33 10.33
N VAL A 24 -1.42 14.23 9.52
CA VAL A 24 -2.17 15.09 8.60
C VAL A 24 -2.03 14.49 7.21
N ILE A 25 -3.16 14.22 6.57
CA ILE A 25 -3.20 13.57 5.26
C ILE A 25 -3.76 14.57 4.26
N THR A 26 -2.99 14.89 3.23
CA THR A 26 -3.35 15.87 2.20
C THR A 26 -3.39 15.21 0.84
N LYS A 27 -4.53 15.23 0.16
CA LYS A 27 -4.62 14.80 -1.24
C LYS A 27 -3.87 15.79 -2.12
N THR A 28 -2.95 15.30 -2.94
CA THR A 28 -2.18 16.11 -3.88
C THR A 28 -2.13 15.45 -5.26
N LEU A 29 -1.45 16.10 -6.21
CA LEU A 29 -1.16 15.47 -7.50
C LEU A 29 -0.09 14.39 -7.33
N TYR A 30 -0.19 13.34 -8.14
CA TYR A 30 0.84 12.32 -8.17
C TYR A 30 2.19 12.92 -8.59
N PRO A 31 3.28 12.57 -7.89
CA PRO A 31 4.61 12.65 -8.48
C PRO A 31 4.67 11.80 -9.76
N PRO A 32 5.30 12.27 -10.86
CA PRO A 32 5.29 11.57 -12.15
C PRO A 32 5.81 10.12 -12.09
N GLU A 33 6.86 9.88 -11.32
CA GLU A 33 7.48 8.57 -11.10
C GLU A 33 6.53 7.60 -10.38
N ILE A 34 5.83 8.08 -9.34
CA ILE A 34 4.83 7.28 -8.63
C ILE A 34 3.63 6.99 -9.53
N LEU A 35 3.18 7.97 -10.32
CA LEU A 35 2.10 7.75 -11.29
C LEU A 35 2.48 6.69 -12.34
N ALA A 36 3.73 6.71 -12.81
CA ALA A 36 4.23 5.73 -13.76
C ALA A 36 4.20 4.31 -13.17
N ARG A 37 4.66 4.13 -11.93
CA ARG A 37 4.61 2.83 -11.22
C ARG A 37 3.19 2.34 -11.00
N VAL A 38 2.30 3.19 -10.48
CA VAL A 38 0.88 2.85 -10.28
C VAL A 38 0.23 2.40 -11.59
N ARG A 39 0.49 3.11 -12.69
CA ARG A 39 -0.04 2.74 -14.02
C ARG A 39 0.56 1.45 -14.55
N ALA A 40 1.87 1.25 -14.36
CA ALA A 40 2.55 0.04 -14.81
C ALA A 40 1.98 -1.20 -14.12
N VAL A 41 1.80 -1.16 -12.79
CA VAL A 41 1.20 -2.26 -12.01
C VAL A 41 -0.25 -2.50 -12.41
N ASP A 42 -1.07 -1.46 -12.50
CA ASP A 42 -2.50 -1.59 -12.86
C ASP A 42 -2.65 -2.21 -14.26
N GLU A 43 -1.87 -1.73 -15.23
CA GLU A 43 -1.87 -2.26 -16.59
C GLU A 43 -1.36 -3.70 -16.66
N ALA A 44 -0.24 -4.01 -16.00
CA ALA A 44 0.28 -5.38 -15.95
C ALA A 44 -0.70 -6.35 -15.27
N THR A 45 -1.35 -5.92 -14.19
CA THR A 45 -2.42 -6.68 -13.51
C THR A 45 -3.59 -6.93 -14.46
N ARG A 46 -4.01 -5.91 -15.22
CA ARG A 46 -5.10 -6.03 -16.20
C ARG A 46 -4.75 -6.98 -17.35
N LEU A 47 -3.55 -6.86 -17.91
CA LEU A 47 -3.08 -7.71 -19.02
C LEU A 47 -2.96 -9.19 -18.61
N THR A 48 -2.66 -9.43 -17.34
CA THR A 48 -2.48 -10.79 -16.78
C THR A 48 -3.73 -11.32 -16.06
N ALA A 49 -4.84 -10.57 -16.08
CA ALA A 49 -6.05 -10.91 -15.34
C ALA A 49 -6.59 -12.31 -15.70
N VAL A 50 -6.57 -12.70 -16.96
CA VAL A 50 -7.02 -14.05 -17.39
C VAL A 50 -6.16 -15.14 -16.74
N LEU A 51 -4.85 -14.95 -16.66
CA LEU A 51 -3.96 -15.92 -16.01
C LEU A 51 -4.25 -15.99 -14.51
N LEU A 52 -4.37 -14.83 -13.86
CA LEU A 52 -4.70 -14.76 -12.44
C LEU A 52 -6.06 -15.42 -12.11
N GLU A 53 -7.04 -15.30 -13.00
CA GLU A 53 -8.40 -15.81 -12.79
C GLU A 53 -8.59 -17.26 -13.24
N GLN A 54 -7.78 -17.79 -14.15
CA GLN A 54 -8.08 -19.06 -14.84
C GLN A 54 -6.90 -20.05 -14.84
N SER A 55 -5.66 -19.60 -14.65
CA SER A 55 -4.47 -20.46 -14.78
C SER A 55 -4.38 -21.57 -13.73
N ASP A 56 -3.90 -22.74 -14.15
CA ASP A 56 -3.61 -23.89 -13.29
C ASP A 56 -2.20 -23.89 -12.67
N ILE A 57 -1.43 -22.81 -12.86
CA ILE A 57 -0.18 -22.59 -12.12
C ILE A 57 -0.47 -22.72 -10.63
N LYS A 58 0.27 -23.61 -9.94
CA LYS A 58 -0.01 -24.03 -8.56
C LYS A 58 -0.21 -22.84 -7.63
N ALA A 59 0.71 -21.87 -7.62
CA ALA A 59 0.64 -20.70 -6.76
C ALA A 59 -0.65 -19.89 -6.97
N ILE A 60 -1.01 -19.62 -8.23
CA ILE A 60 -2.21 -18.87 -8.61
C ILE A 60 -3.49 -19.64 -8.23
N ARG A 61 -3.55 -20.95 -8.54
CA ARG A 61 -4.70 -21.79 -8.18
C ARG A 61 -4.89 -21.85 -6.65
N THR A 62 -3.82 -22.10 -5.90
CA THR A 62 -3.89 -22.19 -4.44
C THR A 62 -4.34 -20.87 -3.82
N TYR A 63 -3.85 -19.73 -4.33
CA TYR A 63 -4.31 -18.44 -3.82
C TYR A 63 -5.78 -18.16 -4.14
N ARG A 64 -6.25 -18.48 -5.35
CA ARG A 64 -7.69 -18.40 -5.69
C ARG A 64 -8.55 -19.29 -4.79
N GLU A 65 -8.11 -20.52 -4.52
CA GLU A 65 -8.82 -21.43 -3.61
C GLU A 65 -8.88 -20.90 -2.18
N PHE A 66 -7.79 -20.28 -1.71
CA PHE A 66 -7.77 -19.56 -0.44
C PHE A 66 -8.79 -18.42 -0.44
N LEU A 67 -8.80 -17.54 -1.45
CA LEU A 67 -9.74 -16.41 -1.52
C LEU A 67 -11.20 -16.86 -1.52
N ARG A 68 -11.53 -17.98 -2.19
CA ARG A 68 -12.87 -18.57 -2.15
C ARG A 68 -13.29 -19.04 -0.75
N LYS A 69 -12.33 -19.50 0.07
CA LYS A 69 -12.60 -19.86 1.46
C LYS A 69 -12.73 -18.61 2.33
N ALA A 70 -11.82 -17.65 2.14
CA ALA A 70 -11.82 -16.38 2.87
C ALA A 70 -13.09 -15.57 2.63
N SER A 71 -13.70 -15.61 1.44
CA SER A 71 -14.98 -14.93 1.16
C SER A 71 -16.14 -15.44 2.01
N GLY A 72 -16.02 -16.64 2.61
CA GLY A 72 -17.01 -17.19 3.53
C GLY A 72 -16.81 -16.79 5.00
N LEU A 73 -15.78 -16.02 5.33
CA LEU A 73 -15.54 -15.54 6.69
C LEU A 73 -16.61 -14.53 7.13
N PRO A 74 -16.99 -14.52 8.42
CA PRO A 74 -18.19 -13.81 8.89
C PRO A 74 -18.05 -12.30 8.96
N THR A 75 -16.81 -11.76 8.98
CA THR A 75 -16.55 -10.33 9.15
C THR A 75 -15.46 -9.85 8.19
N ALA A 76 -15.48 -8.55 7.89
CA ALA A 76 -14.45 -7.92 7.06
C ALA A 76 -13.08 -7.98 7.76
N GLU A 77 -13.05 -7.84 9.08
CA GLU A 77 -11.85 -7.94 9.91
C GLU A 77 -11.21 -9.33 9.79
N ALA A 78 -12.00 -10.40 9.86
CA ALA A 78 -11.50 -11.76 9.69
C ALA A 78 -10.95 -11.98 8.26
N GLN A 79 -11.55 -11.36 7.25
CA GLN A 79 -11.04 -11.40 5.87
C GLN A 79 -9.70 -10.66 5.73
N LEU A 80 -9.56 -9.49 6.37
CA LEU A 80 -8.32 -8.72 6.39
C LEU A 80 -7.19 -9.51 7.06
N GLU A 81 -7.45 -10.08 8.24
CA GLU A 81 -6.50 -10.93 8.95
C GLU A 81 -6.11 -12.15 8.11
N ALA A 82 -7.07 -12.88 7.56
CA ALA A 82 -6.80 -14.06 6.75
C ALA A 82 -5.96 -13.75 5.51
N VAL A 83 -6.19 -12.61 4.83
CA VAL A 83 -5.38 -12.20 3.68
C VAL A 83 -3.98 -11.78 4.11
N ASN A 84 -3.85 -11.05 5.23
CA ASN A 84 -2.55 -10.67 5.77
C ASN A 84 -1.70 -11.90 6.09
N ASP A 85 -2.26 -12.83 6.87
CA ASP A 85 -1.59 -14.03 7.31
C ASP A 85 -1.22 -14.94 6.13
N TYR A 86 -2.17 -15.17 5.21
CA TYR A 86 -1.90 -16.02 4.04
C TYR A 86 -0.69 -15.50 3.25
N VAL A 87 -0.69 -14.22 2.90
CA VAL A 87 0.39 -13.63 2.08
C VAL A 87 1.71 -13.67 2.86
N ASN A 88 1.70 -13.32 4.14
CA ASN A 88 2.91 -13.31 4.98
C ASN A 88 3.53 -14.70 5.15
N GLU A 89 2.70 -15.76 5.17
CA GLU A 89 3.17 -17.12 5.42
C GLU A 89 3.49 -17.91 4.14
N HIS A 90 2.79 -17.63 3.05
CA HIS A 90 2.81 -18.49 1.85
C HIS A 90 3.47 -17.85 0.63
N VAL A 91 3.76 -16.55 0.66
CA VAL A 91 4.39 -15.83 -0.45
C VAL A 91 5.81 -15.43 -0.04
N MET A 92 6.76 -15.71 -0.92
CA MET A 92 8.18 -15.50 -0.61
C MET A 92 8.50 -14.00 -0.59
N PHE A 93 9.15 -13.55 0.49
CA PHE A 93 9.79 -12.25 0.50
C PHE A 93 11.09 -12.31 -0.32
N VAL A 94 11.20 -11.49 -1.37
CA VAL A 94 12.38 -11.41 -2.23
C VAL A 94 12.63 -9.94 -2.57
N ASP A 95 13.80 -9.45 -2.17
CA ASP A 95 14.22 -8.06 -2.41
C ASP A 95 14.50 -7.78 -3.89
N ASP A 96 14.21 -6.57 -4.33
CA ASP A 96 14.44 -6.08 -5.70
C ASP A 96 15.91 -6.11 -6.12
N ALA A 97 16.85 -6.05 -5.18
CA ALA A 97 18.27 -6.31 -5.47
C ALA A 97 18.49 -7.70 -6.09
N THR A 98 17.65 -8.67 -5.73
CA THR A 98 17.70 -10.05 -6.25
C THR A 98 16.90 -10.21 -7.53
N LEU A 99 15.70 -9.62 -7.63
CA LEU A 99 14.81 -9.80 -8.78
C LEU A 99 15.12 -8.88 -9.97
N TYR A 100 15.50 -7.64 -9.69
CA TYR A 100 15.57 -6.56 -10.68
C TYR A 100 16.89 -5.80 -10.65
N LEU A 101 17.94 -6.40 -10.08
CA LEU A 101 19.30 -5.83 -10.04
C LEU A 101 19.34 -4.44 -9.37
N GLY A 102 18.47 -4.22 -8.38
CA GLY A 102 18.43 -3.00 -7.57
C GLY A 102 17.53 -1.88 -8.13
N ALA A 103 16.81 -2.13 -9.23
CA ALA A 103 15.73 -1.24 -9.65
C ALA A 103 14.49 -1.49 -8.78
N ASP A 104 13.96 -0.43 -8.16
CA ASP A 104 12.68 -0.44 -7.42
C ASP A 104 11.51 -0.57 -8.42
N VAL A 105 10.98 -1.80 -8.49
CA VAL A 105 9.99 -2.26 -9.47
C VAL A 105 8.79 -2.84 -8.72
N TRP A 106 7.67 -2.12 -8.76
CA TRP A 106 6.41 -2.64 -8.26
C TRP A 106 5.88 -3.73 -9.19
N ALA A 107 5.84 -4.97 -8.69
CA ALA A 107 5.44 -6.15 -9.43
C ALA A 107 3.92 -6.36 -9.40
N PRO A 108 3.32 -6.85 -10.50
CA PRO A 108 1.91 -7.24 -10.50
C PRO A 108 1.68 -8.53 -9.68
N PRO A 109 0.46 -8.78 -9.19
CA PRO A 109 0.13 -9.94 -8.35
C PRO A 109 0.55 -11.30 -8.92
N ILE A 110 0.53 -11.46 -10.24
CA ILE A 110 0.98 -12.71 -10.89
C ILE A 110 2.47 -12.96 -10.68
N THR A 111 3.28 -11.91 -10.78
CA THR A 111 4.72 -11.98 -10.57
C THR A 111 4.99 -12.27 -9.10
N THR A 112 4.34 -11.55 -8.20
CA THR A 112 4.49 -11.75 -6.74
C THR A 112 4.14 -13.17 -6.31
N LEU A 113 3.07 -13.76 -6.85
CA LEU A 113 2.70 -15.15 -6.57
C LEU A 113 3.70 -16.18 -7.13
N MET A 114 4.38 -15.87 -8.23
CA MET A 114 5.26 -16.81 -8.92
C MET A 114 6.72 -16.71 -8.47
N MET A 115 7.20 -15.50 -8.19
CA MET A 115 8.61 -15.21 -7.92
C MET A 115 8.85 -14.67 -6.51
N GLY A 116 7.79 -14.37 -5.76
CA GLY A 116 7.90 -13.54 -4.56
C GLY A 116 7.99 -12.06 -4.91
N GLY A 117 8.25 -11.25 -3.89
CA GLY A 117 8.45 -9.82 -4.00
C GLY A 117 8.75 -9.21 -2.65
N ASP A 118 9.03 -7.92 -2.62
CA ASP A 118 9.33 -7.20 -1.39
C ASP A 118 8.07 -6.57 -0.76
N CYS A 119 8.23 -5.51 0.03
CA CYS A 119 7.17 -4.99 0.88
C CYS A 119 5.96 -4.47 0.08
N GLU A 120 6.18 -3.71 -0.99
CA GLU A 120 5.10 -3.19 -1.84
C GLU A 120 4.43 -4.28 -2.65
N ASP A 121 5.18 -5.28 -3.12
CA ASP A 121 4.66 -6.36 -3.94
C ASP A 121 3.67 -7.21 -3.13
N LEU A 122 4.05 -7.53 -1.89
CA LEU A 122 3.18 -8.23 -0.95
C LEU A 122 1.95 -7.37 -0.61
N ALA A 123 2.10 -6.06 -0.43
CA ALA A 123 0.98 -5.15 -0.19
C ALA A 123 0.02 -5.08 -1.40
N LEU A 124 0.55 -5.02 -2.63
CA LEU A 124 -0.22 -5.02 -3.88
C LEU A 124 -0.94 -6.35 -4.11
N LEU A 125 -0.31 -7.49 -3.78
CA LEU A 125 -0.94 -8.80 -3.81
C LEU A 125 -2.09 -8.89 -2.79
N LYS A 126 -1.89 -8.43 -1.55
CA LYS A 126 -2.96 -8.34 -0.54
C LYS A 126 -4.12 -7.47 -1.03
N SER A 127 -3.82 -6.32 -1.64
CA SER A 127 -4.82 -5.41 -2.22
C SER A 127 -5.67 -6.14 -3.26
N TRP A 128 -5.01 -6.78 -4.22
CA TRP A 128 -5.68 -7.55 -5.27
C TRP A 128 -6.57 -8.68 -4.72
N GLY A 129 -6.14 -9.34 -3.64
CA GLY A 129 -6.92 -10.37 -2.95
C GLY A 129 -8.17 -9.80 -2.29
N LEU A 130 -8.05 -8.69 -1.56
CA LEU A 130 -9.20 -8.04 -0.91
C LEU A 130 -10.20 -7.48 -1.92
N GLU A 131 -9.76 -6.98 -3.07
CA GLU A 131 -10.68 -6.60 -4.15
C GLU A 131 -11.62 -7.77 -4.54
N ARG A 132 -11.12 -9.00 -4.55
CA ARG A 132 -11.91 -10.22 -4.83
C ARG A 132 -12.79 -10.67 -3.69
N LEU A 133 -12.50 -10.22 -2.47
CA LEU A 133 -13.37 -10.39 -1.32
C LEU A 133 -14.44 -9.29 -1.24
N GLY A 134 -14.46 -8.35 -2.19
CA GLY A 134 -15.48 -7.31 -2.31
C GLY A 134 -15.10 -5.96 -1.69
N PHE A 135 -13.86 -5.80 -1.23
CA PHE A 135 -13.37 -4.51 -0.76
C PHE A 135 -13.27 -3.52 -1.94
N SER A 136 -13.76 -2.30 -1.74
CA SER A 136 -13.68 -1.26 -2.77
C SER A 136 -12.24 -0.85 -3.02
N ARG A 137 -11.81 -0.83 -4.29
CA ARG A 137 -10.48 -0.36 -4.71
C ARG A 137 -10.15 1.05 -4.18
N GLN A 138 -11.17 1.90 -4.00
CA GLN A 138 -11.00 3.26 -3.49
C GLN A 138 -10.63 3.31 -1.99
N ASN A 139 -10.80 2.20 -1.28
CA ASN A 139 -10.47 2.04 0.14
C ASN A 139 -9.17 1.26 0.36
N LEU A 140 -8.49 0.82 -0.71
CA LEU A 140 -7.22 0.10 -0.65
C LEU A 140 -6.11 1.03 -1.11
N PHE A 141 -5.05 1.15 -0.32
CA PHE A 141 -3.95 2.07 -0.55
C PHE A 141 -2.63 1.36 -0.32
N LEU A 142 -1.70 1.50 -1.25
CA LEU A 142 -0.30 1.25 -0.92
C LEU A 142 0.18 2.45 -0.08
N MET A 143 0.58 2.19 1.15
CA MET A 143 1.11 3.20 2.06
C MET A 143 2.61 2.98 2.21
N VAL A 144 3.38 3.96 1.78
CA VAL A 144 4.84 3.90 1.79
C VAL A 144 5.34 4.79 2.92
N GLY A 145 6.35 4.29 3.61
CA GLY A 145 6.92 4.93 4.77
C GLY A 145 8.28 4.39 5.13
N VAL A 146 8.61 4.44 6.42
CA VAL A 146 9.86 3.88 6.95
C VAL A 146 9.64 3.10 8.25
N THR A 147 10.57 2.21 8.54
CA THR A 147 10.64 1.48 9.81
C THR A 147 11.14 2.39 10.94
N ALA A 148 10.30 2.62 11.95
CA ALA A 148 10.59 3.50 13.08
C ALA A 148 11.41 2.86 14.21
N ASN A 149 11.59 1.54 14.15
CA ASN A 149 12.31 0.74 15.13
C ASN A 149 13.74 0.38 14.69
N THR A 150 14.20 0.86 13.53
CA THR A 150 15.58 0.67 13.05
C THR A 150 16.35 1.99 13.12
N ASN A 151 17.68 1.90 13.21
CA ASN A 151 18.55 3.06 13.15
C ASN A 151 19.73 2.78 12.19
N PRO A 152 19.75 3.38 10.98
CA PRO A 152 18.77 4.35 10.47
C PRO A 152 17.39 3.72 10.13
N PRO A 153 16.32 4.53 10.02
CA PRO A 153 15.05 4.08 9.44
C PRO A 153 15.25 3.60 7.99
N VAL A 154 14.54 2.54 7.60
CA VAL A 154 14.62 1.94 6.25
C VAL A 154 13.27 2.09 5.57
N GLY A 155 13.25 2.27 4.24
CA GLY A 155 12.02 2.30 3.45
C GLY A 155 11.16 1.04 3.68
N HIS A 156 9.85 1.23 3.79
CA HIS A 156 8.90 0.15 3.99
C HIS A 156 7.57 0.48 3.31
N ALA A 157 6.86 -0.54 2.86
CA ALA A 157 5.55 -0.39 2.26
C ALA A 157 4.56 -1.38 2.88
N VAL A 158 3.34 -0.91 3.12
CA VAL A 158 2.26 -1.70 3.69
C VAL A 158 0.97 -1.46 2.92
N LEU A 159 0.03 -2.38 3.03
CA LEU A 159 -1.32 -2.14 2.57
C LEU A 159 -2.10 -1.43 3.66
N ALA A 160 -2.63 -0.24 3.37
CA ALA A 160 -3.59 0.45 4.22
C ALA A 160 -5.01 0.29 3.68
N VAL A 161 -5.95 -0.06 4.55
CA VAL A 161 -7.37 -0.25 4.23
C VAL A 161 -8.21 0.74 5.02
N ARG A 162 -8.98 1.57 4.31
CA ARG A 162 -9.94 2.49 4.92
C ARG A 162 -11.23 1.75 5.23
N LEU A 163 -11.57 1.65 6.52
CA LEU A 163 -12.81 1.06 7.01
C LEU A 163 -14.00 2.02 6.81
N GLN A 164 -15.23 1.50 6.95
CA GLN A 164 -16.45 2.31 6.78
C GLN A 164 -16.52 3.50 7.75
N GLY A 165 -15.90 3.40 8.93
CA GLY A 165 -15.80 4.50 9.90
C GLY A 165 -14.79 5.59 9.54
N GLY A 166 -14.03 5.43 8.46
CA GLY A 166 -13.00 6.36 8.01
C GLY A 166 -11.61 6.08 8.58
N ASP A 167 -11.50 5.22 9.60
CA ASP A 167 -10.22 4.78 10.16
C ASP A 167 -9.45 3.89 9.17
N PHE A 168 -8.12 3.93 9.30
CA PHE A 168 -7.22 3.10 8.51
C PHE A 168 -6.62 1.98 9.36
N VAL A 169 -6.66 0.77 8.81
CA VAL A 169 -5.92 -0.39 9.31
C VAL A 169 -4.81 -0.78 8.34
N LEU A 170 -3.75 -1.39 8.86
CA LEU A 170 -2.52 -1.73 8.17
C LEU A 170 -2.35 -3.24 8.12
N LEU A 171 -2.06 -3.74 6.92
CA LEU A 171 -1.67 -5.11 6.64
C LEU A 171 -0.20 -5.09 6.23
N ASP A 172 0.66 -5.42 7.18
CA ASP A 172 2.13 -5.34 7.09
C ASP A 172 2.71 -6.76 6.92
N ASN A 173 3.74 -6.93 6.11
CA ASN A 173 4.44 -8.22 5.97
C ASN A 173 5.34 -8.57 7.16
N THR A 174 5.59 -7.62 8.06
CA THR A 174 6.43 -7.79 9.26
C THR A 174 5.62 -7.88 10.57
N GLU A 175 4.28 -7.78 10.49
CA GLU A 175 3.35 -7.89 11.62
C GLU A 175 2.13 -8.73 11.20
N GLN A 176 1.86 -9.80 11.94
CA GLN A 176 0.71 -10.69 11.68
C GLN A 176 -0.61 -10.00 12.00
N ARG A 177 -0.64 -9.16 13.05
CA ARG A 177 -1.87 -8.48 13.45
C ARG A 177 -2.19 -7.35 12.48
N VAL A 178 -3.46 -7.23 12.14
CA VAL A 178 -3.99 -6.03 11.48
C VAL A 178 -4.10 -4.93 12.53
N LEU A 179 -3.31 -3.87 12.39
CA LEU A 179 -3.24 -2.77 13.36
C LEU A 179 -3.79 -1.49 12.77
N THR A 180 -4.38 -0.62 13.60
CA THR A 180 -4.64 0.75 13.15
C THR A 180 -3.32 1.50 12.92
N VAL A 181 -3.37 2.55 12.09
CA VAL A 181 -2.22 3.44 11.85
C VAL A 181 -1.63 4.00 13.16
N ASN A 182 -2.48 4.27 14.16
CA ASN A 182 -2.03 4.81 15.45
C ASN A 182 -1.43 3.76 16.39
N GLU A 183 -1.84 2.50 16.29
CA GLU A 183 -1.28 1.39 17.08
C GLU A 183 0.08 0.94 16.56
N SER A 184 0.33 1.10 15.25
CA SER A 184 1.62 0.80 14.67
C SER A 184 2.70 1.76 15.16
N LYS A 185 3.56 1.27 16.06
CA LYS A 185 4.72 2.03 16.57
C LYS A 185 5.98 1.85 15.71
N ARG A 186 5.93 0.93 14.74
CA ARG A 186 7.08 0.50 13.94
C ARG A 186 7.06 1.09 12.52
N PHE A 187 5.96 1.71 12.11
CA PHE A 187 5.82 2.26 10.77
C PHE A 187 5.48 3.75 10.84
N GLU A 188 6.27 4.55 10.12
CA GLU A 188 6.04 5.98 9.95
C GLU A 188 5.62 6.22 8.48
N PRO A 189 4.34 6.49 8.20
CA PRO A 189 3.86 6.72 6.85
C PRO A 189 4.34 8.06 6.29
N ILE A 190 4.52 8.09 4.97
CA ILE A 190 5.01 9.25 4.22
C ILE A 190 4.01 9.66 3.16
N TYR A 191 3.49 8.67 2.43
CA TYR A 191 2.42 8.88 1.49
C TYR A 191 1.58 7.61 1.38
N ALA A 192 0.36 7.81 0.91
CA ALA A 192 -0.53 6.74 0.48
C ALA A 192 -0.93 6.96 -0.97
N VAL A 193 -1.07 5.88 -1.73
CA VAL A 193 -1.38 5.95 -3.14
C VAL A 193 -2.27 4.79 -3.58
N ASN A 194 -3.15 5.06 -4.53
CA ASN A 194 -3.84 4.04 -5.32
C ASN A 194 -4.14 4.60 -6.72
N THR A 195 -5.00 3.94 -7.49
CA THR A 195 -5.38 4.40 -8.84
C THR A 195 -6.27 5.65 -8.87
N PHE A 196 -6.74 6.13 -7.71
CA PHE A 196 -7.68 7.26 -7.57
C PHE A 196 -7.08 8.54 -6.96
N GLY A 197 -5.92 8.43 -6.32
CA GLY A 197 -5.17 9.60 -5.89
C GLY A 197 -3.80 9.27 -5.30
N TYR A 198 -3.12 10.34 -4.95
CA TYR A 198 -1.94 10.37 -4.11
C TYR A 198 -2.25 11.26 -2.90
N TRP A 199 -1.84 10.83 -1.72
CA TRP A 199 -2.02 11.54 -0.46
C TRP A 199 -0.68 11.64 0.26
N ASP A 200 -0.23 12.86 0.48
CA ASP A 200 0.91 13.12 1.35
C ASP A 200 0.49 12.90 2.80
N VAL A 201 1.37 12.28 3.59
CA VAL A 201 1.13 11.97 5.00
C VAL A 201 2.25 12.61 5.82
N ASP A 202 1.89 13.64 6.57
CA ASP A 202 2.81 14.37 7.42
C ASP A 202 2.56 14.03 8.90
N ASP A 203 3.63 13.79 9.65
CA ASP A 203 3.63 14.02 11.09
C ASP A 203 4.37 15.34 11.43
N PRO A 204 3.64 16.40 11.80
CA PRO A 204 4.23 17.67 12.22
C PRO A 204 5.22 17.54 13.40
N SER A 205 5.12 16.48 14.21
CA SER A 205 6.00 16.27 15.36
C SER A 205 7.37 15.67 14.99
N ARG A 206 7.42 14.81 13.96
CA ARG A 206 8.63 14.08 13.51
C ARG A 206 9.37 14.76 12.36
N SER A 207 8.66 15.51 11.52
CA SER A 207 9.21 16.18 10.31
C SER A 207 10.34 17.18 10.57
N ARG A 208 10.64 17.50 11.85
CA ARG A 208 11.72 18.40 12.26
C ARG A 208 13.07 17.69 12.51
N ASP A 209 13.06 16.38 12.73
CA ASP A 209 14.27 15.61 13.03
C ASP A 209 15.07 15.28 11.76
N GLU A 210 16.40 15.47 11.79
CA GLU A 210 17.26 15.36 10.60
C GLU A 210 17.40 13.91 10.08
N VAL A 211 17.53 12.94 10.99
CA VAL A 211 17.55 11.51 10.65
C VAL A 211 16.27 11.11 9.93
N TRP A 212 15.14 11.63 10.42
CA TRP A 212 13.83 11.39 9.82
C TRP A 212 13.72 12.08 8.48
N ARG A 213 14.11 13.35 8.34
CA ARG A 213 14.13 14.04 7.04
C ARG A 213 14.92 13.28 5.98
N GLN A 214 16.08 12.75 6.32
CA GLN A 214 16.89 11.98 5.37
C GLN A 214 16.25 10.65 5.00
N ALA A 215 15.75 9.88 5.97
CA ALA A 215 15.05 8.63 5.68
C ALA A 215 13.77 8.84 4.84
N LEU A 216 13.04 9.92 5.11
CA LEU A 216 11.86 10.32 4.33
C LEU A 216 12.21 10.67 2.88
N GLN A 217 13.38 11.29 2.63
CA GLN A 217 13.85 11.61 1.27
C GLN A 217 14.21 10.36 0.48
N VAL A 218 14.96 9.45 1.09
CA VAL A 218 15.33 8.16 0.49
C VAL A 218 14.08 7.36 0.15
N ALA A 219 13.12 7.24 1.07
CA ALA A 219 11.87 6.51 0.85
C ALA A 219 10.94 7.17 -0.19
N ARG A 220 11.09 8.47 -0.46
CA ARG A 220 10.37 9.18 -1.54
C ARG A 220 11.04 8.99 -2.91
N GLY A 221 12.14 8.23 -3.00
CA GLY A 221 12.87 8.02 -4.25
C GLY A 221 13.74 9.22 -4.66
N GLN A 222 14.07 10.13 -3.73
CA GLN A 222 15.02 11.21 -3.97
C GLN A 222 16.42 10.81 -3.48
N ASP A 223 17.12 10.02 -4.28
CA ASP A 223 18.58 10.07 -4.36
C ASP A 223 18.99 9.85 -5.82
N ASP A 224 19.13 10.95 -6.55
CA ASP A 224 19.99 11.02 -7.73
C ASP A 224 21.44 10.82 -7.26
N ARG A 225 21.93 9.57 -7.20
CA ARG A 225 23.37 9.23 -7.33
C ARG A 225 23.60 7.85 -7.92
#